data_AF-A0A3E2TZP3-F1
#
_entry.id   AF-A0A3E2TZP3-F1
#
_cell.length_a   1.000
_cell.length_b   1.000
_cell.length_c   1.000
_cell.angle_alpha   90.00
_cell.angle_beta   90.00
_cell.angle_gamma   90.00
#
_symmetry.space_group_name_H-M   'P 1'
#
loop_
_entity.id
_entity.type
_entity.pdbx_description
1 polymer ?
#
loop_
_entity_poly.entity_id
_entity_poly.type
_entity_poly.pdbx_seq_one_letter_code
_entity_poly.pdbx_strand_id
1 'polypeptide(L)'
;MGANMAHSKLVSMWKDSIFGKYEADLTEASIRTKLQAFDAQQWPLKLFHACGAEDMLYQDNSSFAQMAETKEGLEYRYNEYPGGHDFNVWDECSKDFLVWMLK
;
A
#
# COMPACT_ATOMS: atom_id res chain seq x y z
N MET A 1 -4.28 -15.23 31.33
CA MET A 1 -5.06 -14.15 30.69
C MET A 1 -4.37 -12.77 30.73
N GLY A 2 -3.63 -12.39 31.79
CA GLY A 2 -2.98 -11.07 31.87
C GLY A 2 -1.78 -10.82 30.91
N ALA A 3 -1.00 -11.83 30.56
CA ALA A 3 0.16 -11.68 29.67
C ALA A 3 -0.22 -11.35 28.22
N ASN A 4 -1.30 -11.95 27.69
CA ASN A 4 -1.78 -11.68 26.33
C ASN A 4 -2.34 -10.27 26.16
N MET A 5 -2.97 -9.70 27.19
CA MET A 5 -3.48 -8.32 27.13
C MET A 5 -2.36 -7.27 27.20
N ALA A 6 -1.28 -7.55 27.92
CA ALA A 6 -0.11 -6.67 27.95
C ALA A 6 0.60 -6.66 26.58
N HIS A 7 0.71 -7.83 25.94
CA HIS A 7 1.30 -7.95 24.61
C HIS A 7 0.48 -7.22 23.54
N SER A 8 -0.85 -7.38 23.52
CA SER A 8 -1.70 -6.68 22.53
C SER A 8 -1.64 -5.16 22.68
N LYS A 9 -1.57 -4.66 23.92
CA LYS A 9 -1.46 -3.22 24.19
C LYS A 9 -0.13 -2.64 23.71
N LEU A 10 0.98 -3.36 23.90
CA LEU A 10 2.30 -2.93 23.40
C LEU A 10 2.35 -2.92 21.87
N VAL A 11 1.77 -3.94 21.22
CA VAL A 11 1.67 -3.99 19.75
C VAL A 11 0.83 -2.83 19.21
N SER A 12 -0.31 -2.53 19.84
CA SER A 12 -1.13 -1.37 19.48
C SER A 12 -0.39 -0.05 19.69
N MET A 13 0.31 0.13 20.82
CA MET A 13 1.08 1.36 21.09
C MET A 13 2.24 1.54 20.09
N TRP A 14 2.95 0.47 19.74
CA TRP A 14 3.98 0.52 18.71
C TRP A 14 3.38 0.89 17.35
N LYS A 15 2.29 0.23 16.96
CA LYS A 15 1.60 0.52 15.69
C LYS A 15 1.20 1.99 15.60
N ASP A 16 0.55 2.52 16.64
CA ASP A 16 0.15 3.93 16.71
C ASP A 16 1.35 4.89 16.67
N SER A 17 2.49 4.50 17.23
CA SER A 17 3.71 5.31 17.22
C SER A 17 4.38 5.38 15.85
N ILE A 18 4.22 4.35 15.02
CA ILE A 18 4.84 4.27 13.70
C ILE A 18 3.91 4.81 12.62
N PHE A 19 2.64 4.44 12.67
CA PHE A 19 1.66 4.75 11.63
C PHE A 19 0.73 5.91 11.98
N GLY A 20 0.78 6.40 13.23
CA GLY A 20 -0.18 7.36 13.75
C GLY A 20 -1.46 6.69 14.24
N LYS A 21 -2.24 7.43 15.04
CA LYS A 21 -3.52 6.98 15.61
C LYS A 21 -4.71 7.17 14.69
N TYR A 22 -4.54 7.99 13.67
CA TYR A 22 -5.57 8.36 12.74
C TYR A 22 -5.32 7.60 11.44
N GLU A 23 -6.39 7.18 10.77
CA GLU A 23 -6.24 6.67 9.41
C GLU A 23 -5.56 7.73 8.54
N ALA A 24 -4.94 7.29 7.43
CA ALA A 24 -4.41 8.22 6.44
C ALA A 24 -5.58 9.00 5.82
N ASP A 25 -6.02 10.05 6.51
CA ASP A 25 -7.12 10.92 6.13
C ASP A 25 -6.93 11.37 4.67
N LEU A 26 -8.03 11.71 4.00
CA LEU A 26 -8.04 12.38 2.69
C LEU A 26 -7.56 13.83 2.82
N THR A 27 -6.39 14.02 3.42
CA THR A 27 -5.65 15.27 3.39
C THR A 27 -5.17 15.53 1.96
N GLU A 28 -4.81 16.77 1.68
CA GLU A 28 -4.23 17.14 0.39
C GLU A 28 -2.94 16.37 0.06
N ALA A 29 -2.21 15.93 1.09
CA ALA A 29 -0.97 15.17 0.96
C ALA A 29 -1.18 13.66 0.72
N SER A 30 -2.40 13.15 0.94
CA SER A 30 -2.70 11.73 0.78
C SER A 30 -2.57 11.27 -0.68
N ILE A 31 -1.99 10.08 -0.88
CA ILE A 31 -1.89 9.45 -2.20
C ILE A 31 -3.28 9.24 -2.83
N ARG A 32 -4.32 8.98 -2.02
CA ARG A 32 -5.70 8.84 -2.50
C ARG A 32 -6.23 10.16 -3.06
N THR A 33 -5.99 11.27 -2.36
CA THR A 33 -6.37 12.61 -2.83
C THR A 33 -5.63 12.99 -4.11
N LYS A 34 -4.32 12.71 -4.19
CA LYS A 34 -3.54 12.95 -5.42
C LYS A 34 -4.06 12.11 -6.59
N LEU A 35 -4.36 10.84 -6.36
CA LEU A 35 -4.93 9.95 -7.37
C LEU A 35 -6.34 10.38 -7.79
N GLN A 36 -7.14 10.96 -6.91
CA GLN A 36 -8.44 11.53 -7.27
C GLN A 36 -8.32 12.69 -8.26
N ALA A 37 -7.33 13.55 -8.08
CA ALA A 37 -7.00 14.66 -8.97
C ALA A 37 -6.14 14.26 -10.18
N PHE A 38 -5.94 12.97 -10.43
CA PHE A 38 -5.16 12.47 -11.55
C PHE A 38 -5.75 12.87 -12.90
N ASP A 39 -4.89 13.39 -13.76
CA ASP A 39 -5.18 13.79 -15.13
C ASP A 39 -3.99 13.38 -16.00
N ALA A 40 -4.17 12.30 -16.77
CA ALA A 40 -3.13 11.74 -17.63
C ALA A 40 -2.59 12.73 -18.69
N GLN A 41 -3.37 13.76 -19.05
CA GLN A 41 -2.93 14.77 -20.02
C GLN A 41 -1.96 15.78 -19.40
N GLN A 42 -2.17 16.11 -18.14
CA GLN A 42 -1.31 17.04 -17.41
C GLN A 42 -0.06 16.36 -16.84
N TRP A 43 -0.21 15.14 -16.32
CA TRP A 43 0.86 14.43 -15.62
C TRP A 43 0.78 12.93 -15.88
N PRO A 44 1.35 12.43 -17.00
CA PRO A 44 1.34 11.01 -17.29
C PRO A 44 2.11 10.25 -16.22
N LEU A 45 1.44 9.26 -15.62
CA LEU A 45 1.96 8.47 -14.52
C LEU A 45 1.79 6.98 -14.84
N LYS A 46 2.81 6.21 -14.46
CA LYS A 46 2.73 4.75 -14.39
C LYS A 46 2.94 4.33 -12.95
N LEU A 47 2.14 3.39 -12.46
CA LEU A 47 2.18 2.94 -11.08
C LEU A 47 2.28 1.42 -11.00
N PHE A 48 3.36 0.95 -10.39
CA PHE A 48 3.50 -0.43 -9.95
C PHE A 48 3.24 -0.47 -8.44
N HIS A 49 2.34 -1.35 -8.03
CA HIS A 49 1.87 -1.49 -6.67
C HIS A 49 1.94 -2.96 -6.28
N ALA A 50 2.46 -3.25 -5.09
CA ALA A 50 2.65 -4.61 -4.63
C ALA A 50 2.38 -4.72 -3.13
N CYS A 51 1.74 -5.80 -2.71
CA CYS A 51 1.48 -6.07 -1.30
C CYS A 51 1.54 -7.58 -1.00
N GLY A 52 1.97 -7.93 0.21
CA GLY A 52 1.86 -9.30 0.72
C GLY A 52 0.40 -9.63 1.06
N ALA A 53 -0.06 -10.83 0.72
CA ALA A 53 -1.44 -11.28 0.96
C ALA A 53 -1.76 -11.45 2.46
N GLU A 54 -0.73 -11.64 3.29
CA GLU A 54 -0.82 -11.71 4.75
C GLU A 54 -0.30 -10.44 5.44
N ASP A 55 -0.04 -9.37 4.69
CA ASP A 55 0.42 -8.09 5.25
C ASP A 55 -0.70 -7.43 6.06
N MET A 56 -0.34 -6.83 7.21
CA MET A 56 -1.24 -6.04 8.03
C MET A 56 -1.86 -4.83 7.32
N LEU A 57 -1.28 -4.40 6.19
CA LEU A 57 -1.75 -3.32 5.32
C LEU A 57 -2.55 -3.81 4.11
N TYR A 58 -2.77 -5.12 3.96
CA TYR A 58 -3.39 -5.71 2.76
C TYR A 58 -4.72 -5.03 2.38
N GLN A 59 -5.60 -4.80 3.36
CA GLN A 59 -6.92 -4.20 3.10
C GLN A 59 -6.82 -2.76 2.57
N ASP A 60 -5.87 -1.98 3.07
CA ASP A 60 -5.65 -0.60 2.62
C ASP A 60 -5.10 -0.59 1.19
N ASN A 61 -4.16 -1.48 0.88
CA ASN A 61 -3.59 -1.66 -0.45
C ASN A 61 -4.67 -2.13 -1.45
N SER A 62 -5.47 -3.13 -1.11
CA SER A 62 -6.57 -3.63 -1.96
C SER A 62 -7.61 -2.53 -2.24
N SER A 63 -7.98 -1.74 -1.23
CA SER A 63 -8.87 -0.58 -1.42
C SER A 63 -8.27 0.50 -2.32
N PHE A 64 -6.97 0.77 -2.20
CA PHE A 64 -6.29 1.72 -3.08
C PHE A 64 -6.21 1.20 -4.52
N ALA A 65 -5.95 -0.09 -4.70
CA ALA A 65 -5.90 -0.73 -6.01
C ALA A 65 -7.24 -0.60 -6.75
N GLN A 66 -8.35 -0.89 -6.07
CA GLN A 66 -9.69 -0.69 -6.64
C GLN A 66 -9.92 0.76 -7.09
N MET A 67 -9.45 1.74 -6.32
CA MET A 67 -9.54 3.15 -6.73
C MET A 67 -8.68 3.45 -7.97
N ALA A 68 -7.44 2.98 -8.00
CA ALA A 68 -6.50 3.23 -9.10
C ALA A 68 -6.93 2.57 -10.41
N GLU A 69 -7.49 1.36 -10.36
CA GLU A 69 -8.00 0.66 -11.54
C GLU A 69 -9.15 1.40 -12.24
N THR A 70 -9.89 2.27 -11.53
CA THR A 70 -10.93 3.10 -12.15
C THR A 70 -10.40 4.34 -12.87
N LYS A 71 -9.09 4.63 -12.82
CA LYS A 71 -8.52 5.87 -13.36
C LYS A 71 -8.20 5.74 -14.84
N GLU A 72 -8.96 6.46 -15.66
CA GLU A 72 -8.71 6.55 -17.09
C GLU A 72 -7.34 7.16 -17.38
N GLY A 73 -6.58 6.51 -18.27
CA GLY A 73 -5.24 6.95 -18.66
C GLY A 73 -4.12 6.63 -17.67
N LEU A 74 -4.40 6.02 -16.52
CA LEU A 74 -3.37 5.55 -15.60
C LEU A 74 -2.87 4.16 -16.03
N GLU A 75 -1.59 4.04 -16.35
CA GLU A 75 -0.96 2.72 -16.53
C GLU A 75 -0.68 2.12 -15.15
N TYR A 76 -1.56 1.23 -14.71
CA TYR A 76 -1.54 0.68 -13.37
C TYR A 76 -1.30 -0.83 -13.37
N ARG A 77 -0.45 -1.29 -12.44
CA ARG A 77 -0.24 -2.70 -12.15
C ARG A 77 -0.25 -2.94 -10.65
N TYR A 78 -1.15 -3.81 -10.19
CA TYR A 78 -1.19 -4.30 -8.81
C TYR A 78 -0.89 -5.80 -8.78
N ASN A 79 0.07 -6.21 -7.95
CA ASN A 79 0.43 -7.61 -7.74
C ASN A 79 0.34 -7.96 -6.25
N GLU A 80 -0.18 -9.15 -5.95
CA GLU A 80 -0.19 -9.72 -4.62
C GLU A 80 0.81 -10.88 -4.53
N TYR A 81 1.46 -11.01 -3.38
CA TYR A 81 2.50 -12.02 -3.15
C TYR A 81 2.20 -12.79 -1.86
N PRO A 82 2.50 -14.09 -1.79
CA PRO A 82 2.48 -14.81 -0.52
C PRO A 82 3.50 -14.20 0.45
N GLY A 83 3.09 -14.00 1.70
CA GLY A 83 3.87 -13.44 2.78
C GLY A 83 3.28 -12.15 3.37
N GLY A 84 3.89 -11.70 4.47
CA GLY A 84 3.43 -10.55 5.22
C GLY A 84 4.32 -9.32 5.02
N HIS A 85 4.48 -8.56 6.09
CA HIS A 85 5.27 -7.33 6.10
C HIS A 85 6.76 -7.61 6.31
N ASP A 86 7.42 -8.19 5.31
CA ASP A 86 8.83 -8.62 5.41
C ASP A 86 9.64 -8.50 4.11
N PHE A 87 10.97 -8.58 4.26
CA PHE A 87 11.93 -8.42 3.17
C PHE A 87 11.92 -9.55 2.14
N ASN A 88 11.44 -10.75 2.46
CA ASN A 88 11.36 -11.83 1.47
C ASN A 88 10.29 -11.51 0.43
N VAL A 89 9.16 -10.97 0.89
CA VAL A 89 8.11 -10.47 -0.01
C VAL A 89 8.66 -9.34 -0.87
N TRP A 90 9.33 -8.35 -0.27
CA TRP A 90 9.81 -7.18 -1.00
C TRP A 90 10.94 -7.51 -2.00
N ASP A 91 11.79 -8.50 -1.72
CA ASP A 91 12.79 -8.98 -2.67
C ASP A 91 12.12 -9.49 -3.96
N GLU A 92 11.09 -10.33 -3.84
CA GLU A 92 10.32 -10.82 -4.99
C GLU A 92 9.56 -9.69 -5.71
N CYS A 93 8.87 -8.82 -4.97
CA CYS A 93 8.22 -7.64 -5.54
C CYS A 93 9.18 -6.77 -6.36
N SER A 94 10.41 -6.59 -5.87
CA SER A 94 11.41 -5.73 -6.51
C SER A 94 11.87 -6.29 -7.87
N LYS A 95 11.98 -7.61 -8.00
CA LYS A 95 12.36 -8.26 -9.27
C LYS A 95 11.28 -8.03 -10.33
N ASP A 96 10.03 -8.23 -9.96
CA ASP A 96 8.88 -7.99 -10.85
C ASP A 96 8.73 -6.52 -11.24
N PHE A 97 8.98 -5.62 -10.28
CA PHE A 97 9.04 -4.18 -10.53
C PHE A 97 10.13 -3.82 -11.55
N LEU A 98 11.36 -4.35 -11.39
CA LEU A 98 12.46 -4.09 -12.32
C LEU A 98 12.12 -4.61 -13.72
N VAL A 99 11.52 -5.79 -13.83
CA VAL A 99 11.07 -6.34 -15.12
C VAL A 99 9.98 -5.45 -15.74
N TRP A 100 9.07 -4.90 -14.94
CA TRP A 100 8.02 -4.00 -15.44
C TRP A 100 8.57 -2.64 -15.86
N MET A 101 9.47 -2.06 -15.07
CA MET A 101 10.07 -0.74 -15.31
C MET A 101 10.99 -0.72 -16.53
N LEU A 102 11.76 -1.79 -16.75
CA LEU A 102 12.79 -1.86 -17.80
C LEU A 102 12.24 -2.35 -19.15
N LYS A 103 10.95 -2.67 -19.23
CA LYS A 103 10.25 -2.98 -20.48
C LYS A 103 9.73 -1.71 -21.14
#